data_AF-A0A937NL31-F1
#
_entry.id   AF-A0A937NL31-F1
#
_cell.length_a   1.000
_cell.length_b   1.000
_cell.length_c   1.000
_cell.angle_alpha   90.00
_cell.angle_beta   90.00
_cell.angle_gamma   90.00
#
_symmetry.space_group_name_H-M   'P 1'
#
loop_
_entity.id
_entity.type
_entity.pdbx_description
1 polymer ?
#
loop_
_entity_poly.entity_id
_entity_poly.type
_entity_poly.pdbx_seq_one_letter_code
_entity_poly.pdbx_strand_id
1 'polypeptide(L)'
;MSTQYASRQLEITLPNPLYQWLFREAHRRAQDISAVVRTALEQHAQRFDLTQTRTWQLCGAFTVAEPEPVYIVGSDETGAPTTNYAEHVDDVLYKGV
;
A
#
# COMPACT_ATOMS: atom_id res chain seq x y z
N MET A 1 -12.77 -3.52 23.36
CA MET A 1 -13.31 -4.37 22.28
C MET A 1 -12.15 -5.17 21.72
N SER A 2 -12.10 -6.48 21.99
CA SER A 2 -11.01 -7.34 21.53
C SER A 2 -11.36 -7.88 20.15
N THR A 3 -10.73 -7.36 19.10
CA THR A 3 -10.86 -7.89 17.74
C THR A 3 -10.17 -9.25 17.68
N GLN A 4 -10.97 -10.31 17.70
CA GLN A 4 -10.50 -11.67 17.50
C GLN A 4 -10.17 -11.85 16.01
N TYR A 5 -8.89 -11.74 15.66
CA TYR A 5 -8.45 -11.98 14.28
C TYR A 5 -8.68 -13.45 13.93
N ALA A 6 -9.55 -13.70 12.94
CA ALA A 6 -9.72 -15.04 12.40
C ALA A 6 -8.39 -15.52 11.80
N SER A 7 -7.88 -16.66 12.27
CA SER A 7 -6.68 -17.28 11.70
C SER A 7 -6.99 -17.77 10.28
N ARG A 8 -6.66 -16.96 9.28
CA ARG A 8 -6.74 -17.35 7.87
C ARG A 8 -5.47 -18.10 7.50
N GLN A 9 -5.62 -19.34 7.07
CA GLN A 9 -4.52 -20.13 6.52
C GLN A 9 -4.28 -19.68 5.08
N LEU A 10 -3.03 -19.31 4.77
CA LEU A 10 -2.61 -18.93 3.43
C LEU A 10 -1.66 -20.00 2.90
N GLU A 11 -2.01 -20.60 1.78
CA GLU A 11 -1.11 -21.51 1.05
C GLU A 11 -0.37 -20.73 -0.03
N ILE A 12 0.96 -20.85 -0.05
CA ILE A 12 1.80 -20.17 -1.02
C ILE A 12 2.68 -21.22 -1.70
N THR A 13 2.60 -21.30 -3.02
CA THR A 13 3.51 -22.13 -3.81
C THR A 13 4.78 -21.33 -4.11
N LEU A 14 5.93 -21.83 -3.66
CA LEU A 14 7.23 -21.21 -3.88
C LEU A 14 8.04 -21.98 -4.93
N PRO A 15 8.77 -21.28 -5.83
CA PRO A 15 9.78 -21.93 -6.66
C PRO A 15 10.80 -22.68 -5.81
N ASN A 16 11.21 -23.87 -6.23
CA ASN A 16 12.14 -24.72 -5.47
C ASN A 16 13.44 -24.02 -5.03
N PRO A 17 14.13 -23.20 -5.87
CA PRO A 17 15.32 -22.48 -5.44
C PRO A 17 15.05 -21.50 -4.27
N LEU A 18 13.88 -20.86 -4.28
CA LEU A 18 13.48 -19.92 -3.23
C LEU A 18 13.16 -20.65 -1.94
N TYR A 19 12.45 -21.78 -2.01
CA TYR A 19 12.16 -22.61 -0.84
C TYR A 19 13.45 -23.12 -0.16
N GLN A 20 14.42 -23.60 -0.96
CA GLN A 20 15.71 -24.07 -0.43
C GLN A 20 16.51 -22.95 0.25
N TRP A 21 16.50 -21.75 -0.34
CA TRP A 21 17.12 -20.59 0.28
C TRP A 21 16.44 -20.23 1.62
N LEU A 22 15.11 -20.16 1.62
CA LEU A 22 14.29 -19.83 2.78
C LEU A 22 14.48 -20.83 3.92
N PHE A 23 14.51 -22.13 3.60
CA PHE A 23 14.75 -23.21 4.56
C PHE A 23 16.09 -23.03 5.29
N ARG A 24 17.17 -22.75 4.54
CA ARG A 24 18.49 -22.51 5.13
C ARG A 24 18.49 -21.27 6.03
N GLU A 25 17.82 -20.21 5.59
CA GLU A 25 17.78 -18.96 6.34
C GLU A 25 16.96 -19.08 7.63
N ALA A 26 15.84 -19.81 7.58
CA ALA A 26 15.04 -20.14 8.76
C ALA A 26 15.84 -20.95 9.78
N HIS A 27 16.58 -21.97 9.31
CA HIS A 27 17.47 -22.77 10.16
C HIS A 27 18.57 -21.93 10.80
N ARG A 28 19.23 -21.05 10.02
CA ARG A 28 20.27 -20.13 10.51
C ARG A 28 19.76 -19.20 11.61
N ARG A 29 18.49 -18.79 11.54
CA ARG A 29 17.84 -17.89 12.52
C ARG A 29 17.17 -18.64 13.68
N ALA A 30 17.19 -19.97 13.69
CA ALA A 30 16.42 -20.81 14.61
C ALA A 30 14.93 -20.43 14.65
N GLN A 31 14.36 -20.12 13.48
CA GLN A 31 12.97 -19.71 13.31
C GLN A 31 12.22 -20.69 12.42
N ASP A 32 10.90 -20.77 12.60
CA ASP A 32 10.04 -21.49 11.66
C ASP A 32 9.97 -20.72 10.32
N ILE A 33 9.89 -21.46 9.22
CA ILE A 33 9.73 -20.93 7.86
C ILE A 33 8.52 -20.00 7.79
N SER A 34 7.40 -20.38 8.41
CA SER A 34 6.18 -19.55 8.43
C SER A 34 6.41 -18.19 9.09
N ALA A 35 7.24 -18.13 10.14
CA ALA A 35 7.56 -16.90 10.85
C ALA A 35 8.47 -15.98 10.02
N VAL A 36 9.43 -16.56 9.28
CA VAL A 36 10.30 -15.80 8.37
C VAL A 36 9.49 -15.21 7.22
N VAL A 37 8.60 -16.01 6.60
CA VAL A 37 7.72 -15.56 5.51
C VAL A 37 6.78 -14.46 6.00
N ARG A 38 6.13 -14.66 7.16
CA ARG A 38 5.23 -13.67 7.75
C ARG A 38 5.94 -12.34 7.97
N THR A 39 7.10 -12.36 8.62
CA THR A 39 7.89 -11.13 8.87
C THR A 39 8.25 -10.41 7.57
N ALA A 40 8.66 -11.15 6.55
CA ALA A 40 9.02 -10.58 5.25
C ALA A 40 7.80 -9.94 4.55
N LEU A 41 6.64 -10.60 4.61
CA LEU A 41 5.39 -10.06 4.07
C LEU A 41 4.92 -8.82 4.84
N GLU A 42 5.00 -8.84 6.17
CA GLU A 42 4.66 -7.69 7.02
C GLU A 42 5.57 -6.49 6.70
N GLN A 43 6.88 -6.69 6.60
CA GLN A 43 7.83 -5.63 6.23
C GLN A 43 7.60 -5.10 4.81
N HIS A 44 7.22 -5.97 3.87
CA HIS A 44 6.87 -5.54 2.52
C HIS A 44 5.58 -4.73 2.52
N ALA A 45 4.56 -5.19 3.25
CA ALA A 45 3.27 -4.52 3.39
C ALA A 45 3.37 -3.17 4.11
N GLN A 46 4.32 -2.99 5.05
CA GLN A 46 4.60 -1.70 5.67
C GLN A 46 4.99 -0.61 4.67
N ARG A 47 5.52 -0.96 3.49
CA ARG A 47 5.75 0.02 2.41
C ARG A 47 4.45 0.53 1.78
N PHE A 48 3.36 -0.20 1.99
CA PHE A 48 2.01 0.11 1.52
C PHE A 48 1.10 0.40 2.72
N ASP A 49 1.58 1.20 3.67
CA ASP A 49 0.73 1.72 4.72
C ASP A 49 -0.39 2.55 4.07
N LEU A 50 -1.60 1.99 4.03
CA LEU A 50 -2.78 2.63 3.44
C LEU A 50 -3.14 3.94 4.15
N THR A 51 -2.64 4.18 5.36
CA THR A 51 -2.81 5.45 6.07
C THR A 51 -1.77 6.52 5.69
N GLN A 52 -0.68 6.11 5.03
CA GLN A 52 0.39 6.99 4.55
C GLN A 52 0.43 7.10 3.02
N THR A 53 -0.09 6.10 2.33
CA THR A 53 -0.20 6.08 0.88
C THR A 53 -1.32 7.03 0.50
N ARG A 54 -0.98 8.10 -0.21
CA ARG A 54 -1.97 9.12 -0.58
C ARG A 54 -3.02 8.46 -1.47
N THR A 55 -4.30 8.70 -1.19
CA THR A 55 -5.46 8.07 -1.84
C THR A 55 -5.40 8.21 -3.36
N TRP A 56 -4.88 9.34 -3.87
CA TRP A 56 -4.69 9.55 -5.31
C TRP A 56 -3.68 8.59 -5.97
N GLN A 57 -2.75 8.00 -5.21
CA GLN A 57 -1.83 6.96 -5.71
C GLN A 57 -2.50 5.58 -5.79
N LEU A 58 -3.54 5.34 -4.99
CA LEU A 58 -4.23 4.05 -4.91
C LEU A 58 -5.47 3.99 -5.81
N CYS A 59 -6.23 5.08 -5.87
CA CYS A 59 -7.53 5.15 -6.53
C CYS A 59 -7.49 5.95 -7.85
N GLY A 60 -6.31 6.46 -8.21
CA GLY A 60 -6.12 7.35 -9.35
C GLY A 60 -6.42 8.81 -9.01
N ALA A 61 -6.06 9.70 -9.94
CA ALA A 61 -6.33 11.13 -9.84
C ALA A 61 -7.46 11.52 -10.79
N PHE A 62 -8.31 12.46 -10.38
CA PHE A 62 -9.31 13.06 -11.26
C PHE A 62 -8.66 14.16 -12.09
N THR A 63 -8.84 14.14 -13.42
CA THR A 63 -8.35 15.21 -14.28
C THR A 63 -9.33 16.38 -14.25
N VAL A 64 -8.88 17.52 -13.76
CA VAL A 64 -9.64 18.78 -13.76
C VAL A 64 -9.01 19.69 -14.83
N ALA A 65 -9.84 20.23 -15.73
CA ALA A 65 -9.36 21.04 -16.85
C ALA A 65 -8.67 22.34 -16.39
N GLU A 66 -9.16 22.95 -15.32
CA GLU A 66 -8.60 24.17 -14.72
C GLU A 66 -8.45 23.96 -13.20
N PRO A 67 -7.38 23.28 -12.74
CA PRO A 67 -7.24 22.95 -11.33
C PRO A 67 -6.89 24.18 -10.50
N GLU A 68 -7.58 24.38 -9.37
CA GLU A 68 -7.21 25.40 -8.39
C GLU A 68 -5.80 25.12 -7.83
N PRO A 69 -4.91 26.13 -7.70
CA PRO A 69 -3.50 25.92 -7.34
C PRO A 69 -3.28 25.18 -6.02
N VAL A 70 -4.20 25.32 -5.06
CA VAL A 70 -4.12 24.70 -3.74
C VAL A 70 -4.19 23.17 -3.79
N TYR A 71 -4.81 22.61 -4.83
CA TYR A 71 -4.94 21.15 -4.99
C TYR A 71 -3.89 20.55 -5.91
N ILE A 72 -2.98 21.34 -6.50
CA ILE A 72 -1.91 20.83 -7.37
C ILE A 72 -0.77 20.27 -6.50
N VAL A 73 -0.43 19.00 -6.69
CA VAL A 73 0.61 18.30 -5.92
C VAL A 73 1.84 17.91 -6.75
N GLY A 74 1.79 18.16 -8.06
CA GLY A 74 2.92 17.91 -8.96
C GLY A 74 2.48 17.89 -10.42
N SER A 75 3.27 17.19 -11.23
CA SER A 75 2.97 16.93 -12.64
C SER A 75 3.21 15.46 -12.95
N ASP A 76 2.46 14.92 -13.91
CA ASP A 76 2.68 13.57 -14.44
C ASP A 76 3.83 13.54 -15.46
N GLU A 77 4.07 12.35 -16.03
CA GLU A 77 5.11 12.11 -17.04
C GLU A 77 4.91 12.88 -18.36
N THR A 78 3.70 13.38 -18.61
CA THR A 78 3.37 14.23 -19.76
C THR A 78 3.49 15.73 -19.45
N GLY A 79 3.78 16.08 -18.19
CA GLY A 79 3.83 17.45 -17.69
C GLY A 79 2.45 18.01 -17.31
N ALA A 80 1.39 17.21 -17.38
CA ALA A 80 0.07 17.65 -16.96
C ALA A 80 -0.01 17.75 -15.42
N PRO A 81 -0.73 18.73 -14.86
CA PRO A 81 -0.81 18.91 -13.42
C PRO A 81 -1.53 17.74 -12.74
N THR A 82 -0.86 17.13 -11.77
CA THR A 82 -1.42 16.10 -10.88
C THR A 82 -2.05 16.79 -9.67
N THR A 83 -3.28 16.40 -9.35
CA THR A 83 -4.08 17.07 -8.32
C THR A 83 -4.47 16.10 -7.20
N ASN A 84 -4.77 16.67 -6.03
CA ASN A 84 -5.16 15.94 -4.83
C ASN A 84 -6.63 16.16 -4.45
N TYR A 85 -7.51 16.36 -5.43
CA TYR A 85 -8.95 16.54 -5.17
C TYR A 85 -9.58 15.35 -4.42
N ALA A 86 -9.01 14.16 -4.57
CA ALA A 86 -9.52 12.94 -3.92
C ALA A 86 -9.49 13.04 -2.38
N GLU A 87 -8.49 13.71 -1.80
CA GLU A 87 -8.38 13.88 -0.34
C GLU A 87 -9.24 15.04 0.18
N HIS A 88 -9.76 15.88 -0.73
CA HIS A 88 -10.55 17.07 -0.45
C HIS A 88 -11.93 16.98 -1.09
N VAL A 89 -12.41 15.76 -1.36
CA VAL A 89 -13.65 15.54 -2.12
C VAL A 89 -14.84 16.24 -1.46
N ASP A 90 -14.86 16.26 -0.12
CA ASP A 90 -15.91 16.91 0.64
C ASP A 90 -15.86 18.44 0.49
N ASP A 91 -14.67 19.04 0.59
CA ASP A 91 -14.47 20.47 0.42
C ASP A 91 -14.87 20.94 -0.98
N VAL A 92 -14.60 20.10 -1.98
CA VAL A 92 -14.76 20.42 -3.41
C VAL A 92 -16.19 20.20 -3.88
N LEU A 93 -16.83 19.11 -3.46
CA LEU A 93 -18.21 18.79 -3.87
C LEU A 93 -19.25 19.51 -3.02
N TYR A 94 -18.99 19.73 -1.73
CA TYR A 94 -19.99 20.27 -0.82
C TYR A 94 -19.77 21.74 -0.45
N LYS A 95 -18.66 22.39 -0.90
CA LYS A 95 -18.32 23.83 -0.73
C LYS A 95 -19.16 24.56 0.32
N GLY A 96 -18.99 24.20 1.59
CA GLY A 96 -19.58 24.86 2.77
C GLY A 96 -21.12 24.96 2.79
N VAL A 97 -21.75 24.16 3.65
CA VAL A 97 -22.90 24.65 4.43
C VAL A 97 -22.38 25.21 5.75
#